data_AF-A0A317VB64-F1
#
_entry.id   AF-A0A317VB64-F1
#
_cell.length_a   1.000
_cell.length_b   1.000
_cell.length_c   1.000
_cell.angle_alpha   90.00
_cell.angle_beta   90.00
_cell.angle_gamma   90.00
#
_symmetry.space_group_name_H-M   'P 1'
#
loop_
_entity.id
_entity.type
_entity.pdbx_description
1 polymer ?
#
loop_
_entity_poly.entity_id
_entity_poly.type
_entity_poly.pdbx_seq_one_letter_code
_entity_poly.pdbx_strand_id
1 'polypeptide(L)'
;MSNRYEREAEDAFEDQNDPSPLSGAFRDSTYARETQPSLRDQIPLQGDEDVIEDPMQPLFSNTDQRLAQDEDEAIDQSNAISGRTRGAKPQARNQYDEGPDEDDLPDDVLYGNTGVSL
;
A
#
# COMPACT_ATOMS: atom_id res chain seq x y z
N MET A 1 -42.47 17.25 25.08
CA MET A 1 -43.31 16.30 24.33
C MET A 1 -43.74 17.04 23.08
N SER A 2 -43.14 16.75 21.92
CA SER A 2 -43.48 17.42 20.67
C SER A 2 -44.93 17.09 20.30
N ASN A 3 -45.69 18.09 19.86
CA ASN A 3 -47.06 17.88 19.43
C ASN A 3 -47.07 17.23 18.02
N ARG A 4 -48.24 16.73 17.58
CA ARG A 4 -48.36 16.03 16.29
C ARG A 4 -47.92 16.90 15.11
N TYR A 5 -48.26 18.19 15.17
CA TYR A 5 -47.95 19.15 14.13
C TYR A 5 -46.44 19.41 14.04
N GLU A 6 -45.75 19.50 15.18
CA GLU A 6 -44.30 19.64 15.25
C GLU A 6 -43.60 18.43 14.66
N ARG A 7 -44.06 17.21 14.93
CA ARG A 7 -43.47 16.00 14.32
C ARG A 7 -43.65 15.95 12.81
N GLU A 8 -44.85 16.23 12.32
CA GLU A 8 -45.11 16.27 10.88
C GLU A 8 -44.28 17.35 10.17
N ALA A 9 -43.99 18.46 10.86
CA ALA A 9 -43.13 19.53 10.35
C ALA A 9 -41.63 19.15 10.39
N GLU A 10 -41.19 18.45 11.43
CA GLU A 10 -39.83 17.92 11.57
C GLU A 10 -39.56 16.85 10.49
N ASP A 11 -40.46 15.88 10.31
CA ASP A 11 -40.36 14.83 9.29
C ASP A 11 -40.26 15.45 7.87
N ALA A 12 -41.09 16.46 7.58
CA ALA A 12 -41.05 17.16 6.29
C ALA A 12 -39.77 18.00 6.09
N PHE A 13 -39.18 18.53 7.17
CA PHE A 13 -37.94 19.28 7.12
C PHE A 13 -36.75 18.34 6.87
N GLU A 14 -36.72 17.18 7.53
CA GLU A 14 -35.71 16.14 7.30
C GLU A 14 -35.80 15.63 5.86
N ASP A 15 -36.96 15.23 5.35
CA ASP A 15 -37.11 14.77 3.96
C ASP A 15 -36.61 15.77 2.90
N GLN A 16 -36.72 17.07 3.18
CA GLN A 16 -36.27 18.14 2.27
C GLN A 16 -34.78 18.46 2.39
N ASN A 17 -34.17 18.24 3.55
CA ASN A 17 -32.80 18.67 3.87
C ASN A 17 -31.81 17.52 4.12
N ASP A 18 -32.29 16.29 4.21
CA ASP A 18 -31.51 15.05 4.31
C ASP A 18 -31.01 14.46 2.98
N PRO A 19 -31.35 14.95 1.75
CA PRO A 19 -30.57 14.54 0.59
C PRO A 19 -29.17 15.17 0.71
N SER A 20 -28.18 14.36 1.10
CA SER A 20 -26.78 14.74 0.99
C SER A 20 -26.52 15.29 -0.42
N PRO A 21 -26.03 16.54 -0.56
CA PRO A 21 -25.72 17.11 -1.87
C PRO A 21 -24.55 16.38 -2.54
N LEU A 22 -23.84 15.54 -1.78
CA LEU A 22 -22.75 14.71 -2.24
C LEU A 22 -23.28 13.28 -2.40
N SER A 23 -23.35 12.80 -3.64
CA SER A 23 -23.36 11.37 -3.88
C SER A 23 -22.05 10.81 -3.31
N GLY A 24 -22.09 9.88 -2.36
CA GLY A 24 -20.88 9.29 -1.74
C GLY A 24 -19.89 8.63 -2.71
N ALA A 25 -20.16 8.65 -4.02
CA ALA A 25 -19.26 8.28 -5.10
C ALA A 25 -18.77 9.53 -5.86
N PHE A 26 -18.01 10.40 -5.19
CA PHE A 26 -17.30 11.50 -5.87
C PHE A 26 -16.02 10.95 -6.49
N ARG A 27 -15.89 11.03 -7.82
CA ARG A 27 -14.70 10.59 -8.55
C ARG A 27 -13.96 11.81 -9.06
N ASP A 28 -12.76 12.03 -8.56
CA ASP A 28 -11.91 13.14 -8.99
C ASP A 28 -10.47 12.66 -9.07
N SER A 29 -9.94 12.51 -10.29
CA SER A 29 -8.54 12.19 -10.55
C SER A 29 -7.77 13.40 -11.11
N THR A 30 -8.27 14.62 -10.87
CA THR A 30 -7.59 15.84 -11.35
C THR A 30 -6.23 16.05 -10.68
N TYR A 31 -6.03 15.55 -9.45
CA TYR A 31 -4.73 15.54 -8.77
C TYR A 31 -3.70 14.65 -9.46
N ALA A 32 -4.13 13.65 -10.25
CA ALA A 32 -3.22 12.75 -10.94
C ALA A 32 -2.59 13.37 -12.20
N ARG A 33 -2.96 14.61 -12.53
CA ARG A 33 -2.44 15.32 -13.70
C ARG A 33 -1.31 16.24 -13.30
N GLU A 34 -0.10 15.89 -13.69
CA GLU A 34 1.04 16.78 -13.50
C GLU A 34 0.90 18.04 -14.37
N THR A 35 1.10 19.20 -13.73
CA THR A 35 1.06 20.51 -14.39
C THR A 35 2.24 20.72 -15.32
N GLN A 36 3.39 20.11 -15.00
CA GLN A 36 4.59 20.13 -15.83
C GLN A 36 4.53 19.05 -16.93
N PRO A 37 4.54 19.42 -18.23
CA PRO A 37 4.39 18.45 -19.33
C PRO A 37 5.45 17.35 -19.39
N SER A 38 6.66 17.60 -18.86
CA SER A 38 7.78 16.65 -18.88
C SER A 38 7.63 15.50 -17.88
N LEU A 39 6.67 15.58 -16.95
CA LEU A 39 6.51 14.64 -15.83
C LEU A 39 5.19 13.86 -15.89
N ARG A 40 4.32 14.16 -16.88
CA ARG A 40 2.97 13.60 -17.01
C ARG A 40 2.90 12.08 -17.12
N ASP A 41 3.93 11.46 -17.67
CA ASP A 41 4.01 10.01 -17.88
C ASP A 41 5.08 9.35 -16.99
N GLN A 42 5.69 10.11 -16.06
CA GLN A 42 6.75 9.64 -15.17
C GLN A 42 6.28 9.36 -13.74
N ILE A 43 5.09 9.83 -13.35
CA ILE A 43 4.60 9.68 -11.99
C ILE A 43 3.55 8.56 -11.97
N PRO A 44 3.90 7.33 -11.51
CA PRO A 44 2.93 6.26 -11.36
C PRO A 44 2.00 6.60 -10.20
N LEU A 45 0.73 6.84 -10.51
CA LEU A 45 -0.32 7.09 -9.54
C LEU A 45 -1.36 5.99 -9.66
N GLN A 46 -1.61 5.31 -8.55
CA GLN A 46 -2.74 4.38 -8.44
C GLN A 46 -4.02 5.21 -8.31
N GLY A 47 -4.93 5.05 -9.26
CA GLY A 47 -6.27 5.60 -9.21
C GLY A 47 -7.17 4.84 -8.24
N ASP A 48 -8.23 5.51 -7.78
CA ASP A 48 -9.16 4.94 -6.78
C ASP A 48 -9.91 3.69 -7.28
N GLU A 49 -10.03 3.52 -8.60
CA GLU A 49 -10.69 2.39 -9.27
C GLU A 49 -9.73 1.31 -9.77
N ASP A 50 -8.43 1.52 -9.62
CA ASP A 50 -7.45 0.56 -10.09
C ASP A 50 -7.53 -0.70 -9.22
N VAL A 51 -7.56 -1.86 -9.87
CA VAL A 51 -7.57 -3.16 -9.19
C VAL A 51 -6.22 -3.31 -8.49
N ILE A 52 -6.22 -3.14 -7.18
CA ILE A 52 -5.04 -3.41 -6.36
C ILE A 52 -4.87 -4.93 -6.34
N GLU A 53 -3.67 -5.40 -6.67
CA GLU A 53 -3.32 -6.79 -6.45
C GLU A 53 -3.40 -7.05 -4.94
N ASP A 54 -4.36 -7.88 -4.53
CA ASP A 54 -4.45 -8.32 -3.15
C ASP A 54 -3.46 -9.47 -2.95
N PRO A 55 -2.36 -9.25 -2.19
CA PRO A 55 -1.42 -10.33 -1.91
C PRO A 55 -2.05 -11.42 -1.04
N MET A 56 -3.20 -11.17 -0.43
CA MET A 56 -3.93 -12.17 0.34
C MET A 56 -4.56 -13.19 -0.60
N GLN A 57 -4.15 -14.44 -0.44
CA GLN A 57 -4.72 -15.59 -1.14
C GLN A 57 -5.62 -16.33 -0.13
N PRO A 58 -6.95 -16.09 -0.10
CA PRO A 58 -7.81 -16.45 1.04
C PRO A 58 -7.79 -17.94 1.41
N LEU A 59 -7.58 -18.82 0.43
CA LEU A 59 -7.50 -20.27 0.62
C LEU A 59 -6.13 -20.77 1.07
N PHE A 60 -5.10 -19.92 1.09
CA PHE A 60 -3.73 -20.30 1.37
C PHE A 60 -3.14 -19.49 2.53
N SER A 61 -3.30 -18.17 2.49
CA SER A 61 -2.75 -17.22 3.47
C SER A 61 -3.35 -17.38 4.87
N ASN A 62 -4.61 -17.85 4.99
CA ASN A 62 -5.32 -18.02 6.27
C ASN A 62 -5.68 -19.49 6.52
N THR A 63 -4.71 -20.39 6.41
CA THR A 63 -4.92 -21.82 6.70
C THR A 63 -4.14 -22.26 7.92
N ASP A 64 -4.73 -23.15 8.73
CA ASP A 64 -4.06 -23.76 9.89
C ASP A 64 -2.77 -24.50 9.49
N GLN A 65 -2.74 -25.04 8.25
CA GLN A 65 -1.56 -25.70 7.70
C GLN A 65 -0.39 -24.72 7.52
N ARG A 66 -0.65 -23.47 7.12
CA ARG A 66 0.40 -22.45 7.00
C ARG A 66 0.90 -22.00 8.36
N LEU A 67 0.00 -21.77 9.32
CA LEU A 67 0.41 -21.45 10.68
C LEU A 67 1.33 -22.53 11.27
N ALA A 68 1.00 -23.81 11.09
CA ALA A 68 1.85 -24.90 11.59
C ALA A 68 3.24 -24.92 10.93
N GLN A 69 3.32 -24.65 9.62
CA GLN A 69 4.61 -24.56 8.91
C GLN A 69 5.45 -23.39 9.41
N ASP A 70 4.82 -22.24 9.62
CA ASP A 70 5.50 -21.05 10.12
C ASP A 70 5.99 -21.28 11.57
N GLU A 71 5.20 -21.96 12.40
CA GLU A 71 5.60 -22.34 13.77
C GLU A 71 6.79 -23.30 13.78
N ASP A 72 6.79 -24.30 12.88
CA ASP A 72 7.90 -25.24 12.71
C ASP A 72 9.18 -24.52 12.21
N GLU A 73 9.05 -23.59 11.27
CA GLU A 73 10.18 -22.80 10.74
C GLU A 73 10.74 -21.84 11.79
N ALA A 74 9.86 -21.21 12.58
CA ALA A 74 10.25 -20.24 13.61
C ALA A 74 11.01 -20.90 14.78
N ILE A 75 10.68 -22.15 15.11
CA ILE A 75 11.37 -22.87 16.19
C ILE A 75 12.67 -23.54 15.71
N ASP A 76 12.85 -23.72 14.40
CA ASP A 76 14.05 -24.30 13.81
C ASP A 76 15.29 -23.43 14.06
N GLN A 77 16.12 -23.89 15.00
CA GLN A 77 17.36 -23.21 15.38
C GLN A 77 18.40 -23.16 14.25
N SER A 78 18.24 -23.98 13.19
CA SER A 78 19.13 -23.94 12.03
C SER A 78 18.94 -22.69 11.17
N ASN A 79 17.75 -22.09 11.21
CA ASN A 79 17.43 -20.81 10.56
C ASN A 79 17.94 -19.60 11.36
N ALA A 80 18.34 -19.80 12.62
CA ALA A 80 18.93 -18.77 13.46
C ALA A 80 20.45 -18.68 13.26
N ILE A 81 20.97 -17.45 13.28
CA ILE A 81 22.43 -17.23 13.26
C ILE A 81 23.03 -17.79 14.55
N SER A 82 23.90 -18.79 14.42
CA SER A 82 24.57 -19.41 15.56
C SER A 82 25.64 -18.48 16.16
N GLY A 83 25.61 -18.31 17.49
CA GLY A 83 26.67 -17.64 18.26
C GLY A 83 26.42 -16.17 18.57
N ARG A 84 27.49 -15.46 18.97
CA ARG A 84 27.43 -14.05 19.37
C ARG A 84 27.61 -13.15 18.14
N THR A 85 26.60 -12.37 17.79
CA THR A 85 26.70 -11.30 16.78
C THR A 85 27.37 -10.04 17.33
N ARG A 86 27.47 -9.90 18.67
CA ARG A 86 28.03 -8.69 19.30
C ARG A 86 29.54 -8.58 19.04
N GLY A 87 29.92 -7.60 18.20
CA GLY A 87 31.30 -7.32 17.80
C GLY A 87 31.75 -8.01 16.52
N ALA A 88 30.84 -8.71 15.82
CA ALA A 88 31.13 -9.25 14.50
C ALA A 88 31.36 -8.09 13.52
N LYS A 89 32.50 -8.14 12.80
CA LYS A 89 32.75 -7.20 11.70
C LYS A 89 31.97 -7.66 10.47
N PRO A 90 31.46 -6.75 9.64
CA PRO A 90 30.77 -7.15 8.43
C PRO A 90 31.74 -7.90 7.51
N GLN A 91 31.23 -8.93 6.84
CA GLN A 91 32.05 -9.83 6.01
C GLN A 91 32.23 -9.31 4.57
N ALA A 92 31.66 -8.15 4.23
CA ALA A 92 31.85 -7.51 2.94
C ALA A 92 33.32 -7.15 2.69
N ARG A 93 33.75 -7.15 1.42
CA ARG A 93 35.15 -6.86 1.03
C ARG A 93 35.66 -5.53 1.61
N ASN A 94 34.79 -4.54 1.73
CA ASN A 94 35.12 -3.20 2.22
C ASN A 94 34.56 -2.91 3.63
N GLN A 95 34.19 -3.93 4.42
CA GLN A 95 33.53 -3.81 5.73
C GLN A 95 32.13 -3.16 5.69
N TYR A 96 31.78 -2.42 4.65
CA TYR A 96 30.44 -1.97 4.33
C TYR A 96 30.29 -2.07 2.82
N ASP A 97 29.11 -2.50 2.38
CA ASP A 97 28.74 -2.58 0.97
C ASP A 97 27.35 -1.97 0.88
N GLU A 98 27.30 -0.72 0.44
CA GLU A 98 26.05 0.02 0.25
C GLU A 98 25.41 -0.36 -1.10
N GLY A 99 26.05 -1.24 -1.88
CA GLY A 99 25.72 -1.50 -3.27
C GLY A 99 26.39 -0.52 -4.23
N PRO A 100 26.07 -0.60 -5.52
CA PRO A 100 26.45 0.41 -6.51
C PRO A 100 25.85 1.78 -6.14
N ASP A 101 26.59 2.87 -6.40
CA ASP A 101 26.05 4.22 -6.31
C ASP A 101 24.94 4.42 -7.36
N GLU A 102 24.11 5.46 -7.22
CA GLU A 102 23.08 5.79 -8.22
C GLU A 102 23.69 5.96 -9.63
N ASP A 103 24.92 6.48 -9.72
CA ASP A 103 25.66 6.64 -10.97
C ASP A 103 26.19 5.30 -11.55
N ASP A 104 26.24 4.25 -10.73
CA ASP A 104 26.66 2.90 -11.12
C ASP A 104 25.46 2.02 -11.53
N LEU A 105 24.23 2.51 -11.38
CA LEU A 105 23.03 1.83 -11.87
C LEU A 105 23.01 1.88 -13.41
N PRO A 106 22.59 0.81 -14.08
CA PRO A 106 22.45 0.84 -15.52
C PRO A 106 21.33 1.83 -15.92
N ASP A 107 21.53 2.55 -17.04
CA ASP A 107 20.67 3.66 -17.48
C ASP A 107 19.17 3.30 -17.47
N ASP A 108 18.85 2.06 -17.83
CA ASP A 108 17.50 1.54 -17.86
C ASP A 108 16.84 1.39 -16.49
N VAL A 109 17.61 1.23 -15.42
CA VAL A 109 17.12 1.26 -14.03
C VAL A 109 17.09 2.70 -13.51
N LEU A 110 18.14 3.49 -13.79
CA LEU A 110 18.25 4.89 -13.36
C LEU A 110 17.11 5.77 -13.89
N TYR A 111 16.68 5.53 -15.14
CA TYR A 111 15.57 6.25 -15.77
C TYR A 111 14.22 5.53 -15.64
N GLY A 112 14.12 4.44 -14.88
CA GLY A 112 12.86 3.73 -14.62
C GLY A 112 12.28 3.00 -15.83
N ASN A 113 13.11 2.65 -16.82
CA ASN A 113 12.71 1.89 -18.01
C ASN A 113 12.61 0.38 -17.74
N THR A 114 13.16 -0.10 -16.62
CA THR A 114 13.13 -1.50 -16.17
C THR A 114 12.96 -1.56 -14.64
N GLY A 115 12.42 -2.68 -14.11
CA GLY A 115 12.17 -2.85 -12.66
C GLY A 115 10.79 -2.42 -12.17
N VAL A 116 9.93 -1.93 -13.08
CA VAL A 116 8.49 -1.75 -12.84
C VAL A 116 7.77 -3.09 -12.95
N SER A 117 7.00 -3.44 -11.91
CA SER A 117 6.01 -4.50 -11.98
C SER A 117 4.92 -4.13 -13.00
N LEU A 118 4.52 -5.09 -13.83
CA LEU A 118 3.42 -4.94 -14.80
C LEU A 118 2.06 -4.77 -14.12
#